data_AF-A0A7W0QI96-F1
#
_entry.id   AF-A0A7W0QI96-F1
#
_cell.length_a   1.000
_cell.length_b   1.000
_cell.length_c   1.000
_cell.angle_alpha   90.00
_cell.angle_beta   90.00
_cell.angle_gamma   90.00
#
_symmetry.space_group_name_H-M   'P 1'
#
loop_
_entity.id
_entity.type
_entity.pdbx_description
1 polymer ?
#
loop_
_entity_poly.entity_id
_entity_poly.type
_entity_poly.pdbx_seq_one_letter_code
_entity_poly.pdbx_strand_id
1 'polypeptide(L)'
;MSDNEPSRPQPRWLDEEEQAAWRAFIESVGDLFSAFETDLADSGLTMGDYQVLVYLSEADDQALRMCDLARMLQLSPSGLTRRLDGMVTSGWVQRRHSQVDRR
;
A
#
# COMPACT_ATOMS: atom_id res chain seq x y z
N MET A 1 16.21 37.10 -36.90
CA MET A 1 15.64 36.37 -35.76
C MET A 1 15.34 34.96 -36.26
N SER A 2 16.30 34.04 -36.07
CA SER A 2 16.04 32.61 -36.29
C SER A 2 15.77 32.01 -34.92
N ASP A 3 14.53 31.58 -34.71
CA ASP A 3 14.17 30.68 -33.62
C ASP A 3 14.94 29.37 -33.79
N ASN A 4 15.81 29.07 -32.83
CA ASN A 4 16.39 27.76 -32.64
C ASN A 4 15.78 27.17 -31.37
N GLU A 5 14.54 26.70 -31.47
CA GLU A 5 13.93 25.91 -30.40
C GLU A 5 14.58 24.52 -30.34
N PRO A 6 15.04 24.06 -29.17
CA PRO A 6 15.62 22.72 -29.03
C PRO A 6 14.56 21.66 -29.33
N SER A 7 14.87 20.75 -30.25
CA SER A 7 14.01 19.62 -30.63
C SER A 7 13.70 18.78 -29.40
N ARG A 8 12.42 18.68 -29.01
CA ARG A 8 12.03 17.81 -27.89
C ARG A 8 12.37 16.36 -28.22
N PRO A 9 12.95 15.59 -27.27
CA PRO A 9 13.22 14.18 -27.50
C PRO A 9 11.93 13.43 -27.81
N GLN A 10 11.95 12.61 -28.85
CA GLN A 10 10.83 11.75 -29.21
C GLN A 10 10.67 10.66 -28.14
N PRO A 11 9.42 10.32 -27.74
CA PRO A 11 9.19 9.25 -26.79
C PRO A 11 9.60 7.90 -27.36
N ARG A 12 10.24 7.06 -26.55
CA ARG A 12 10.49 5.66 -26.88
C ARG A 12 9.21 4.87 -26.59
N TRP A 13 8.50 4.48 -27.64
CA TRP A 13 7.34 3.61 -27.53
C TRP A 13 7.75 2.18 -27.19
N LEU A 14 6.82 1.45 -26.56
CA LEU A 14 6.99 0.02 -26.31
C LEU A 14 6.95 -0.74 -27.64
N ASP A 15 7.79 -1.76 -27.78
CA ASP A 15 7.61 -2.75 -28.84
C ASP A 15 6.45 -3.72 -28.53
N GLU A 16 6.20 -4.67 -29.43
CA GLU A 16 5.07 -5.59 -29.31
C GLU A 16 5.18 -6.51 -28.08
N GLU A 17 6.39 -6.95 -27.74
CA GLU A 17 6.64 -7.81 -26.58
C GLU A 17 6.51 -7.03 -25.29
N GLU A 18 7.12 -5.84 -25.21
CA GLU A 18 6.99 -4.91 -24.09
C GLU A 18 5.52 -4.52 -23.86
N GLN A 19 4.76 -4.25 -24.92
CA GLN A 19 3.34 -3.92 -24.81
C GLN A 19 2.50 -5.10 -24.33
N ALA A 20 2.75 -6.32 -24.83
CA ALA A 20 2.04 -7.51 -24.39
C ALA A 20 2.31 -7.81 -22.92
N ALA A 21 3.59 -7.75 -22.49
CA ALA A 21 3.98 -7.93 -21.10
C ALA A 21 3.35 -6.88 -20.19
N TRP A 22 3.36 -5.60 -20.61
CA TRP A 22 2.73 -4.52 -19.85
C TRP A 22 1.23 -4.73 -19.67
N ARG A 23 0.50 -5.10 -20.73
CA ARG A 23 -0.94 -5.37 -20.66
C ARG A 23 -1.26 -6.55 -19.75
N ALA A 24 -0.55 -7.67 -19.93
CA ALA A 24 -0.73 -8.85 -19.08
C ALA A 24 -0.48 -8.53 -17.61
N PHE A 25 0.54 -7.71 -17.31
CA PHE A 25 0.83 -7.28 -15.95
C PHE A 25 -0.31 -6.44 -15.36
N ILE A 26 -0.76 -5.38 -16.03
CA ILE A 26 -1.80 -4.49 -15.47
C ILE A 26 -3.16 -5.19 -15.33
N GLU A 27 -3.49 -6.08 -16.26
CA GLU A 27 -4.72 -6.87 -16.21
C GLU A 27 -4.66 -7.86 -15.04
N SER A 28 -3.59 -8.65 -14.94
CA SER A 28 -3.43 -9.65 -13.88
C SER A 28 -3.40 -9.02 -12.49
N VAL A 29 -2.72 -7.87 -12.34
CA VAL A 29 -2.66 -7.14 -11.06
C VAL A 29 -4.05 -6.61 -10.70
N GLY A 30 -4.79 -6.05 -11.65
CA GLY A 30 -6.15 -5.58 -11.44
C GLY A 30 -7.09 -6.70 -10.99
N ASP A 31 -7.10 -7.81 -11.71
CA ASP A 31 -7.94 -8.97 -11.41
C ASP A 31 -7.62 -9.55 -10.03
N LEU A 32 -6.32 -9.63 -9.68
CA LEU A 32 -5.89 -10.11 -8.38
C LEU A 32 -6.36 -9.20 -7.24
N PHE A 33 -6.24 -7.87 -7.39
CA PHE A 33 -6.73 -6.94 -6.39
C PHE A 33 -8.26 -7.00 -6.23
N SER A 34 -9.01 -7.14 -7.33
CA SER A 34 -10.46 -7.31 -7.28
C SER A 34 -10.88 -8.62 -6.61
N ALA A 35 -10.14 -9.71 -6.83
CA ALA A 35 -10.38 -10.97 -6.13
C ALA A 35 -10.19 -10.80 -4.62
N PHE A 36 -9.09 -10.16 -4.20
CA PHE A 36 -8.87 -9.91 -2.78
C PHE A 36 -9.90 -8.96 -2.15
N GLU A 37 -10.32 -7.92 -2.85
CA GLU A 37 -11.40 -7.04 -2.36
C GLU A 37 -12.70 -7.80 -2.16
N THR A 38 -13.02 -8.73 -3.06
CA THR A 38 -14.19 -9.60 -2.96
C THR A 38 -14.08 -10.52 -1.74
N ASP A 39 -12.94 -11.18 -1.55
CA ASP A 39 -12.72 -12.08 -0.42
C ASP A 39 -12.72 -11.35 0.93
N LEU A 40 -12.25 -10.09 0.97
CA LEU A 40 -12.23 -9.28 2.18
C LEU A 40 -13.58 -8.62 2.50
N ALA A 41 -14.49 -8.50 1.54
CA ALA A 41 -15.76 -7.77 1.70
C ALA A 41 -16.58 -8.26 2.90
N ASP A 42 -16.65 -9.58 3.10
CA ASP A 42 -17.39 -10.20 4.20
C ASP A 42 -16.76 -9.95 5.58
N SER A 43 -15.47 -9.62 5.63
CA SER A 43 -14.74 -9.32 6.87
C SER A 43 -14.86 -7.85 7.31
N GLY A 44 -15.37 -6.97 6.44
CA GLY A 44 -15.38 -5.53 6.67
C GLY A 44 -13.99 -4.88 6.69
N LEU A 45 -12.96 -5.59 6.21
CA LEU A 45 -11.61 -5.07 6.05
C LEU A 45 -11.40 -4.54 4.63
N THR A 46 -10.62 -3.47 4.52
CA THR A 46 -10.03 -3.08 3.23
C THR A 46 -8.72 -3.84 3.00
N MET A 47 -8.24 -3.87 1.75
CA MET A 47 -6.89 -4.37 1.45
C MET A 47 -5.81 -3.70 2.31
N GLY A 48 -5.94 -2.39 2.54
CA GLY A 48 -4.99 -1.64 3.37
C GLY A 48 -5.04 -2.02 4.86
N ASP A 49 -6.19 -2.48 5.35
CA ASP A 49 -6.33 -3.00 6.72
C ASP A 49 -5.78 -4.42 6.81
N TYR A 50 -6.02 -5.24 5.80
CA TYR A 50 -5.43 -6.58 5.72
C TYR A 50 -3.89 -6.54 5.69
N GLN A 51 -3.31 -5.60 4.95
CA GLN A 51 -1.85 -5.39 4.96
C GLN A 51 -1.30 -5.04 6.35
N VAL A 52 -2.05 -4.27 7.16
CA VAL A 52 -1.67 -4.03 8.57
C VAL A 52 -1.60 -5.34 9.33
N LEU A 53 -2.61 -6.21 9.17
CA LEU A 53 -2.66 -7.51 9.85
C LEU A 53 -1.52 -8.44 9.40
N VAL A 54 -1.18 -8.44 8.12
CA VAL A 54 -0.03 -9.21 7.59
C VAL A 54 1.26 -8.78 8.29
N TYR A 55 1.60 -7.49 8.26
CA TYR A 55 2.83 -7.00 8.89
C TYR A 55 2.87 -7.24 10.40
N LEU A 56 1.74 -7.10 11.09
CA LEU A 56 1.68 -7.42 12.51
C LEU A 56 1.83 -8.92 12.75
N SER A 57 1.21 -9.79 11.94
CA SER A 57 1.29 -11.25 12.12
C SER A 57 2.69 -11.82 11.91
N GLU A 58 3.50 -11.16 11.09
CA GLU A 58 4.89 -11.54 10.80
C GLU A 58 5.91 -10.91 11.77
N ALA A 59 5.49 -9.95 12.59
CA ALA A 59 6.35 -9.31 13.57
C ALA A 59 6.47 -10.13 14.86
N ASP A 60 7.64 -10.04 15.50
CA ASP A 60 7.83 -10.56 16.86
C ASP A 60 6.76 -9.98 17.81
N ASP A 61 6.21 -10.82 18.69
CA ASP A 61 5.10 -10.49 19.60
C ASP A 61 3.82 -9.95 18.93
N GLN A 62 3.68 -10.11 17.62
CA GLN A 62 2.59 -9.56 16.81
C GLN A 62 2.38 -8.05 16.96
N ALA A 63 3.48 -7.32 17.15
CA ALA A 63 3.44 -5.90 17.45
C ALA A 63 4.54 -5.12 16.72
N LEU A 64 4.18 -3.95 16.19
CA LEU A 64 5.12 -3.02 15.56
C LEU A 64 4.97 -1.61 16.14
N ARG A 65 6.07 -0.87 16.18
CA ARG A 65 6.02 0.57 16.47
C ARG A 65 5.31 1.28 15.33
N MET A 66 4.50 2.29 15.67
CA MET A 66 3.75 3.10 14.71
C MET A 66 4.62 3.64 13.57
N CYS A 67 5.83 4.15 13.87
CA CYS A 67 6.72 4.70 12.87
C CYS A 67 7.24 3.65 11.86
N ASP A 68 7.49 2.43 12.33
CA ASP A 68 7.98 1.36 11.47
C ASP A 68 6.84 0.81 10.61
N LEU A 69 5.65 0.62 11.19
CA LEU A 69 4.45 0.22 10.45
C LEU A 69 4.07 1.25 9.37
N ALA A 70 4.19 2.55 9.67
CA ALA A 70 3.94 3.61 8.69
C ALA A 70 4.93 3.55 7.52
N ARG A 71 6.21 3.28 7.81
CA ARG A 71 7.26 3.14 6.79
C ARG A 71 7.01 1.92 5.90
N MET A 72 6.67 0.77 6.49
CA MET A 72 6.38 -0.47 5.76
C MET A 72 5.17 -0.32 4.84
N LEU A 73 4.11 0.36 5.30
CA LEU A 73 2.90 0.63 4.53
C LEU A 73 3.01 1.85 3.61
N GLN A 74 4.16 2.56 3.61
CA GLN A 74 4.37 3.81 2.87
C GLN A 74 3.30 4.88 3.15
N LEU A 75 2.80 4.93 4.39
CA LEU A 75 1.83 5.91 4.84
C LEU A 75 2.50 7.06 5.58
N SER A 76 1.89 8.24 5.49
CA SER A 76 2.21 9.29 6.46
C SER A 76 1.79 8.86 7.88
N PRO A 77 2.41 9.39 8.94
CA PRO A 77 2.00 9.10 10.31
C PRO A 77 0.52 9.38 10.57
N SER A 78 -0.01 10.49 10.05
CA SER A 78 -1.43 10.83 10.17
C SER A 78 -2.34 9.87 9.39
N GLY A 79 -1.90 9.42 8.21
CA GLY A 79 -2.60 8.41 7.42
C GLY A 79 -2.69 7.07 8.15
N LEU A 80 -1.59 6.62 8.74
CA LEU A 80 -1.59 5.40 9.56
C LEU A 80 -2.51 5.54 10.78
N THR A 81 -2.43 6.66 11.52
CA THR A 81 -3.28 6.90 12.69
C THR A 81 -4.76 6.77 12.32
N ARG A 82 -5.20 7.44 11.25
CA ARG A 82 -6.60 7.38 10.80
C ARG A 82 -7.04 5.96 10.44
N ARG A 83 -6.18 5.19 9.75
CA ARG A 83 -6.48 3.79 9.43
C ARG A 83 -6.62 2.95 10.69
N LEU A 84 -5.63 3.02 11.58
CA LEU A 84 -5.62 2.24 12.80
C LEU A 84 -6.75 2.62 13.76
N ASP A 85 -7.19 3.88 13.79
CA ASP A 85 -8.36 4.28 14.59
C ASP A 85 -9.59 3.46 14.20
N GLY A 86 -9.86 3.30 12.89
CA GLY A 86 -10.94 2.46 12.39
C GLY A 86 -10.76 0.99 12.76
N MET A 87 -9.57 0.43 12.57
CA MET A 87 -9.29 -0.96 12.92
C MET A 87 -9.38 -1.24 14.43
N VAL A 88 -9.00 -0.28 15.28
CA VAL A 88 -9.17 -0.37 16.74
C VAL A 88 -10.65 -0.35 17.10
N THR A 89 -11.44 0.54 16.50
CA THR A 89 -12.89 0.59 16.73
C THR A 89 -13.57 -0.72 16.34
N SER A 90 -13.13 -1.35 15.24
CA SER A 90 -13.65 -2.65 14.80
C SER A 90 -13.04 -3.86 15.54
N GLY A 91 -12.11 -3.65 16.46
CA GLY A 91 -11.53 -4.70 17.29
C GLY A 91 -10.45 -5.56 16.63
N TRP A 92 -9.98 -5.21 15.43
CA TRP A 92 -8.97 -5.96 14.69
C TRP A 92 -7.56 -5.79 15.25
N VAL A 93 -7.27 -4.62 15.82
CA VAL A 93 -5.97 -4.28 16.41
C VAL A 93 -6.17 -3.50 17.70
N GLN A 94 -5.11 -3.41 18.50
CA GLN A 94 -5.09 -2.57 19.69
C GLN A 94 -3.79 -1.77 19.76
N ARG A 95 -3.86 -0.56 20.33
CA ARG A 95 -2.67 0.21 20.65
C ARG A 95 -2.21 -0.15 22.06
N ARG A 96 -0.89 -0.33 22.22
CA ARG A 96 -0.25 -0.52 23.52
C ARG A 96 0.77 0.58 23.73
N HIS A 97 0.89 1.05 24.97
CA HIS A 97 1.99 1.93 25.33
C HIS A 97 3.31 1.19 25.22
N SER A 98 4.28 1.79 24.54
CA SER A 98 5.65 1.29 24.55
C SER A 98 6.23 1.48 25.96
N GLN A 99 6.82 0.44 26.53
CA GLN A 99 7.55 0.56 27.80
C GLN A 99 8.86 1.35 27.64
N VAL A 100 9.35 1.47 26.40
CA VAL A 100 10.64 2.08 26.06
C VAL A 100 10.47 3.51 25.55
N ASP A 101 9.25 3.92 25.16
CA ASP A 101 8.99 5.22 24.58
C ASP A 101 7.68 5.79 25.12
N ARG A 102 7.78 6.92 25.84
CA ARG A 102 6.68 7.54 26.59
C ARG A 102 5.95 8.60 25.75
N ARG A 103 5.65 8.26 24.49
CA ARG A 103 4.85 9.07 23.56
C ARG A 103 3.84 8.22 22.82
#